data_AF-A0A923XHN2-F1
#
_entry.id   AF-A0A923XHN2-F1
#
_cell.length_a   1.000
_cell.length_b   1.000
_cell.length_c   1.000
_cell.angle_alpha   90.00
_cell.angle_beta   90.00
_cell.angle_gamma   90.00
#
_symmetry.space_group_name_H-M   'P 1'
#
loop_
_entity.id
_entity.type
_entity.pdbx_description
1 polymer ?
#
loop_
_entity_poly.entity_id
_entity_poly.type
_entity_poly.pdbx_seq_one_letter_code
_entity_poly.pdbx_strand_id
1 'polypeptide(L)'
;LAGSAASLHFSARTGVSVGASGAVFGVAGALLVAVFHHRRRLPRLFGRRTLGGIGFFVVYSLVQGLAPGVDNAAHVGGLLAGAALAFILPERFDLAHFRASVGFRAPLAVLFIVVATTVVGFTAPRAPFDLSEAFAANVALERGLAEFSQSVQVLEQEAREVRSGKLGELEADERSRQVHAPRFVRLVAQLSAIALPVNDPRAPLLDAALRVAQLLQETLAMESRIVDGKPVSVDPARSAAIDAELARLNTQIVRLAAQRKPPR
;
A
#
# COMPACT_ATOMS: atom_id res chain seq x y z
N LEU A 1 4.06 22.66 -3.37
CA LEU A 1 4.86 22.52 -2.13
C LEU A 1 3.99 22.43 -0.88
N ALA A 2 3.20 23.42 -0.51
CA ALA A 2 2.28 23.30 0.65
C ALA A 2 1.21 22.20 0.45
N GLY A 3 0.57 22.13 -0.71
CA GLY A 3 -0.34 21.02 -1.05
C GLY A 3 0.35 19.66 -1.13
N SER A 4 1.62 19.64 -1.57
CA SER A 4 2.46 18.44 -1.57
C SER A 4 2.92 18.04 -0.16
N ALA A 5 3.07 18.99 0.76
CA ALA A 5 3.45 18.78 2.16
C ALA A 5 2.25 18.36 3.01
N ALA A 6 1.08 18.95 2.78
CA ALA A 6 -0.19 18.48 3.34
C ALA A 6 -0.52 17.09 2.78
N SER A 7 -0.34 16.87 1.48
CA SER A 7 -0.43 15.53 0.89
C SER A 7 0.67 14.59 1.39
N LEU A 8 1.89 15.01 1.71
CA LEU A 8 2.86 14.10 2.34
C LEU A 8 2.47 13.77 3.78
N HIS A 9 1.93 14.74 4.53
CA HIS A 9 1.48 14.52 5.91
C HIS A 9 0.20 13.67 5.99
N PHE A 10 -0.70 13.76 5.00
CA PHE A 10 -1.95 12.99 4.94
C PHE A 10 -1.89 11.76 4.01
N SER A 11 -1.10 11.80 2.94
CA SER A 11 -0.92 10.76 1.90
C SER A 11 0.38 9.95 2.01
N ALA A 12 1.21 10.12 3.06
CA ALA A 12 2.23 9.12 3.41
C ALA A 12 1.63 7.72 3.73
N ARG A 13 0.30 7.57 3.68
CA ARG A 13 -0.43 6.30 3.78
C ARG A 13 -1.02 5.79 2.45
N THR A 14 -0.91 6.50 1.33
CA THR A 14 -1.57 6.11 0.07
C THR A 14 -0.75 6.52 -1.16
N GLY A 15 -0.20 5.52 -1.86
CA GLY A 15 0.80 5.69 -2.91
C GLY A 15 0.50 6.74 -3.97
N VAL A 16 1.51 7.60 -4.21
CA VAL A 16 2.00 8.28 -5.44
C VAL A 16 1.02 8.92 -6.45
N SER A 17 -0.27 8.56 -6.54
CA SER A 17 -1.20 9.11 -7.54
C SER A 17 -2.33 9.99 -6.99
N VAL A 18 -2.53 10.08 -5.66
CA VAL A 18 -3.65 10.82 -5.05
C VAL A 18 -3.38 12.34 -4.94
N GLY A 19 -2.13 12.80 -5.11
CA GLY A 19 -1.76 14.22 -4.91
C GLY A 19 -1.83 15.14 -6.14
N ALA A 20 -1.93 14.60 -7.37
CA ALA A 20 -1.86 15.41 -8.59
C ALA A 20 -3.10 16.29 -8.79
N SER A 21 -4.29 15.77 -8.48
CA SER A 21 -5.56 16.50 -8.64
C SER A 21 -5.66 17.68 -7.66
N GLY A 22 -5.17 17.52 -6.42
CA GLY A 22 -5.08 18.63 -5.45
C GLY A 22 -4.20 19.79 -5.96
N ALA A 23 -3.13 19.51 -6.70
CA ALA A 23 -2.31 20.55 -7.33
C ALA A 23 -3.05 21.27 -8.48
N VAL A 24 -3.81 20.54 -9.30
CA VAL A 24 -4.67 21.14 -10.35
C VAL A 24 -5.71 22.07 -9.74
N PHE A 25 -6.35 21.64 -8.64
CA PHE A 25 -7.27 22.50 -7.89
C PHE A 25 -6.57 23.70 -7.25
N GLY A 26 -5.31 23.55 -6.80
CA GLY A 26 -4.50 24.70 -6.37
C GLY A 26 -4.23 25.72 -7.47
N VAL A 27 -3.91 25.27 -8.68
CA VAL A 27 -3.77 26.20 -9.82
C VAL A 27 -5.11 26.85 -10.16
N ALA A 28 -6.22 26.10 -10.14
CA ALA A 28 -7.56 26.63 -10.38
C ALA A 28 -7.96 27.70 -9.34
N GLY A 29 -7.68 27.46 -8.06
CA GLY A 29 -7.95 28.41 -6.97
C GLY A 29 -7.11 29.68 -7.10
N ALA A 30 -5.83 29.55 -7.46
CA ALA A 30 -4.95 30.67 -7.71
C ALA A 30 -5.45 31.53 -8.89
N LEU A 31 -5.86 30.89 -9.99
CA LEU A 31 -6.40 31.56 -11.17
C LEU A 31 -7.74 32.27 -10.88
N LEU A 32 -8.63 31.67 -10.08
CA LEU A 32 -9.89 32.30 -9.68
C LEU A 32 -9.65 33.63 -8.96
N VAL A 33 -8.74 33.64 -7.98
CA VAL A 33 -8.39 34.85 -7.23
C VAL A 33 -7.71 35.87 -8.14
N ALA A 34 -6.75 35.46 -8.96
CA ALA A 34 -6.04 36.34 -9.87
C ALA A 34 -6.98 37.03 -10.88
N VAL A 35 -7.85 36.28 -11.54
CA VAL A 35 -8.81 36.83 -12.52
C VAL A 35 -9.86 37.70 -11.81
N PHE A 36 -10.32 37.33 -10.62
CA PHE A 36 -11.27 38.13 -9.85
C PHE A 36 -10.69 39.49 -9.42
N HIS A 37 -9.44 39.53 -8.96
CA HIS A 37 -8.76 40.77 -8.60
C HIS A 37 -8.56 41.70 -9.81
N HIS A 38 -8.21 41.12 -10.97
CA HIS A 38 -7.90 41.87 -12.18
C HIS A 38 -9.10 42.12 -13.11
N ARG A 39 -10.32 41.77 -12.68
CA ARG A 39 -11.56 41.85 -13.48
C ARG A 39 -11.87 43.24 -14.05
N ARG A 40 -11.31 44.31 -13.45
CA ARG A 40 -11.47 45.71 -13.90
C ARG A 40 -10.49 46.12 -15.01
N ARG A 41 -9.38 45.39 -15.18
CA ARG A 41 -8.33 45.66 -16.18
C ARG A 41 -8.36 44.70 -17.37
N LEU A 42 -9.08 43.58 -17.25
CA LEU A 42 -9.27 42.61 -18.32
C LEU A 42 -10.50 42.96 -19.18
N PRO A 43 -10.49 42.66 -20.49
CA PRO A 43 -11.68 42.76 -21.32
C PRO A 43 -12.83 42.00 -20.65
N ARG A 44 -13.97 42.68 -20.40
CA ARG A 44 -15.09 42.15 -19.60
C ARG A 44 -15.57 40.76 -20.05
N LEU A 45 -15.49 40.48 -21.35
CA LEU A 45 -15.85 39.20 -21.94
C LEU A 45 -14.88 38.06 -21.56
N PHE A 46 -13.59 38.36 -21.51
CA PHE A 46 -12.53 37.37 -21.26
C PHE A 46 -12.51 36.95 -19.79
N GLY A 47 -12.52 37.93 -18.88
CA GLY A 47 -12.60 37.66 -17.43
C GLY A 47 -13.83 36.84 -17.05
N ARG A 48 -15.02 37.19 -17.59
CA ARG A 48 -16.27 36.46 -17.30
C ARG A 48 -16.28 35.03 -17.85
N ARG A 49 -15.79 34.79 -19.07
CA ARG A 49 -15.71 33.43 -19.64
C ARG A 49 -14.71 32.55 -18.90
N THR A 50 -13.54 33.08 -18.55
CA THR A 50 -12.52 32.34 -17.80
C THR A 50 -12.98 32.01 -16.37
N LEU A 51 -13.60 32.97 -15.66
CA LEU A 51 -14.20 32.72 -14.33
C LEU A 51 -15.33 31.68 -14.40
N GLY A 52 -16.19 31.77 -15.42
CA GLY A 52 -17.27 30.80 -15.64
C GLY A 52 -16.75 29.39 -15.93
N GLY A 53 -15.73 29.26 -16.77
CA GLY A 53 -15.11 27.96 -17.12
C GLY A 53 -14.39 27.30 -15.94
N ILE A 54 -13.60 28.07 -15.18
CA ILE A 54 -12.92 27.54 -13.98
C ILE A 54 -13.94 27.21 -12.88
N GLY A 55 -14.94 28.07 -12.68
CA GLY A 55 -16.02 27.81 -11.72
C GLY A 55 -16.81 26.55 -12.07
N PHE A 56 -17.17 26.37 -13.34
CA PHE A 56 -17.83 25.16 -13.82
C PHE A 56 -16.96 23.92 -13.61
N PHE A 57 -15.67 23.98 -13.96
CA PHE A 57 -14.72 22.89 -13.72
C PHE A 57 -14.65 22.50 -12.24
N VAL A 58 -14.50 23.48 -11.34
CA VAL A 58 -14.43 23.23 -9.89
C VAL A 58 -15.72 22.59 -9.36
N VAL A 59 -16.89 23.13 -9.71
CA VAL A 59 -18.18 22.60 -9.26
C VAL A 59 -18.40 21.19 -9.83
N TYR A 60 -18.17 21.00 -11.13
CA TYR A 60 -18.32 19.70 -11.79
C TYR A 60 -17.41 18.64 -11.17
N SER A 61 -16.15 18.96 -10.91
CA SER A 61 -15.19 18.03 -10.33
C SER A 61 -15.48 17.72 -8.85
N LEU A 62 -15.99 18.68 -8.05
CA LEU A 62 -16.43 18.42 -6.67
C LEU A 62 -17.70 17.54 -6.62
N VAL A 63 -18.63 17.73 -7.56
CA VAL A 63 -19.83 16.89 -7.71
C VAL A 63 -19.43 15.47 -8.11
N GLN A 64 -18.50 15.31 -9.07
CA GLN A 64 -17.93 14.01 -9.40
C GLN A 64 -17.22 13.36 -8.21
N GLY A 65 -16.61 14.15 -7.33
CA GLY A 65 -15.96 13.64 -6.13
C GLY A 65 -16.89 13.17 -5.00
N LEU A 66 -18.21 13.24 -5.20
CA LEU A 66 -19.19 12.53 -4.36
C LEU A 66 -19.21 11.01 -4.67
N ALA A 67 -18.57 10.57 -5.76
CA ALA A 67 -18.39 9.17 -6.08
C ALA A 67 -17.32 8.50 -5.18
N PRO A 68 -17.46 7.20 -4.87
CA PRO A 68 -16.48 6.47 -4.06
C PRO A 68 -15.08 6.48 -4.71
N GLY A 69 -14.04 6.77 -3.92
CA GLY A 69 -12.65 6.74 -4.36
C GLY A 69 -12.05 8.10 -4.77
N VAL A 70 -12.80 9.20 -4.68
CA VAL A 70 -12.31 10.56 -4.94
C VAL A 70 -12.16 11.34 -3.62
N ASP A 71 -11.00 11.96 -3.44
CA ASP A 71 -10.69 12.76 -2.24
C ASP A 71 -11.08 14.25 -2.44
N ASN A 72 -12.34 14.56 -2.14
CA ASN A 72 -12.85 15.93 -2.16
C ASN A 72 -12.14 16.84 -1.14
N ALA A 73 -11.57 16.30 -0.06
CA ALA A 73 -10.81 17.10 0.90
C ALA A 73 -9.48 17.57 0.29
N ALA A 74 -8.83 16.73 -0.51
CA ALA A 74 -7.64 17.14 -1.29
C ALA A 74 -7.96 18.22 -2.34
N HIS A 75 -9.12 18.14 -3.00
CA HIS A 75 -9.55 19.16 -3.98
C HIS A 75 -9.87 20.50 -3.33
N VAL A 76 -10.66 20.49 -2.25
CA VAL A 76 -11.01 21.70 -1.50
C VAL A 76 -9.77 22.31 -0.85
N GLY A 77 -8.91 21.50 -0.23
CA GLY A 77 -7.66 21.94 0.37
C GLY A 77 -6.70 22.55 -0.66
N GLY A 78 -6.58 21.92 -1.83
CA GLY A 78 -5.83 22.45 -2.97
C GLY A 78 -6.35 23.82 -3.41
N LEU A 79 -7.65 23.92 -3.68
CA LEU A 79 -8.33 25.14 -4.11
C LEU A 79 -8.10 26.31 -3.14
N LEU A 80 -8.27 26.06 -1.84
CA LEU A 80 -8.08 27.08 -0.79
C LEU A 80 -6.62 27.49 -0.65
N ALA A 81 -5.69 26.54 -0.68
CA ALA A 81 -4.26 26.83 -0.61
C ALA A 81 -3.78 27.65 -1.82
N GLY A 82 -4.26 27.31 -3.02
CA GLY A 82 -3.99 28.05 -4.25
C GLY A 82 -4.56 29.46 -4.24
N ALA A 83 -5.82 29.60 -3.81
CA ALA A 83 -6.46 30.90 -3.63
C ALA A 83 -5.72 31.80 -2.63
N ALA A 84 -5.30 31.23 -1.49
CA ALA A 84 -4.51 31.94 -0.49
C ALA A 84 -3.13 32.36 -1.06
N LEU A 85 -2.45 31.48 -1.80
CA LEU A 85 -1.17 31.79 -2.42
C LEU A 85 -1.29 32.96 -3.42
N ALA A 86 -2.32 32.95 -4.27
CA ALA A 86 -2.58 34.03 -5.22
C ALA A 86 -3.00 35.35 -4.55
N PHE A 87 -3.58 35.29 -3.35
CA PHE A 87 -3.88 36.48 -2.55
C PHE A 87 -2.63 37.10 -1.91
N ILE A 88 -1.60 36.28 -1.63
CA ILE A 88 -0.34 36.74 -1.04
C ILE A 88 0.65 37.20 -2.13
N LEU A 89 0.74 36.52 -3.28
CA LEU A 89 1.77 36.80 -4.28
C LEU A 89 1.62 38.20 -4.92
N PRO A 90 2.74 38.94 -5.11
CA PRO A 90 2.69 40.29 -5.67
C PRO A 90 2.20 40.28 -7.12
N GLU A 91 1.31 41.21 -7.45
CA GLU A 91 0.65 41.29 -8.76
C GLU A 91 1.64 41.52 -9.92
N ARG A 92 2.77 42.19 -9.66
CA ARG A 92 3.88 42.55 -10.58
C ARG A 92 5.11 42.83 -9.72
N PHE A 93 6.31 42.97 -10.30
CA PHE A 93 7.56 43.35 -9.63
C PHE A 93 7.55 44.75 -8.95
N ASP A 94 6.42 45.21 -8.40
CA ASP A 94 6.33 46.34 -7.49
C ASP A 94 6.57 45.87 -6.05
N LEU A 95 7.85 45.70 -5.73
CA LEU A 95 8.35 45.26 -4.44
C LEU A 95 7.97 46.23 -3.30
N ALA A 96 7.66 47.50 -3.61
CA ALA A 96 7.35 48.53 -2.62
C ALA A 96 5.92 48.36 -2.07
N HIS A 97 4.91 48.22 -2.94
CA HIS A 97 3.53 47.92 -2.51
C HIS A 97 3.40 46.53 -1.88
N PHE A 98 4.19 45.56 -2.35
CA PHE A 98 4.27 44.24 -1.75
C PHE A 98 4.78 44.32 -0.30
N ARG A 99 5.95 44.95 -0.07
CA ARG A 99 6.51 45.11 1.28
C ARG A 99 5.57 45.82 2.25
N ALA A 100 4.83 46.83 1.79
CA ALA A 100 3.87 47.57 2.60
C ALA A 100 2.61 46.75 2.98
N SER A 101 2.20 45.80 2.13
CA SER A 101 0.95 45.05 2.32
C SER A 101 1.14 43.61 2.81
N VAL A 102 2.34 43.01 2.64
CA VAL A 102 2.61 41.62 3.01
C VAL A 102 2.60 41.41 4.52
N GLY A 103 3.06 42.40 5.30
CA GLY A 103 3.11 42.30 6.77
C GLY A 103 1.73 42.11 7.41
N PHE A 104 0.68 42.67 6.79
CA PHE A 104 -0.70 42.50 7.23
C PHE A 104 -1.39 41.29 6.61
N ARG A 105 -1.11 40.98 5.33
CA ARG A 105 -1.80 39.92 4.57
C ARG A 105 -1.27 38.51 4.83
N ALA A 106 0.03 38.37 5.09
CA ALA A 106 0.67 37.09 5.35
C ALA A 106 0.15 36.36 6.60
N PRO A 107 0.03 37.00 7.79
CA PRO A 107 -0.48 36.29 8.97
C PRO A 107 -1.95 35.87 8.81
N LEU A 108 -2.77 36.69 8.14
CA LEU A 108 -4.16 36.37 7.82
C LEU A 108 -4.30 35.15 6.89
N ALA A 109 -3.45 35.06 5.87
CA ALA A 109 -3.46 33.93 4.95
C ALA A 109 -2.88 32.65 5.58
N VAL A 110 -1.85 32.76 6.42
CA VAL A 110 -1.34 31.63 7.21
C VAL A 110 -2.40 31.15 8.20
N LEU A 111 -3.06 32.07 8.92
CA LEU A 111 -4.15 31.74 9.83
C LEU A 111 -5.31 31.07 9.09
N PHE A 112 -5.69 31.56 7.91
CA PHE A 112 -6.72 30.95 7.08
C PHE A 112 -6.35 29.53 6.65
N ILE A 113 -5.10 29.29 6.22
CA ILE A 113 -4.61 27.95 5.85
C ILE A 113 -4.63 27.01 7.07
N VAL A 114 -4.15 27.48 8.22
CA VAL A 114 -4.14 26.70 9.48
C VAL A 114 -5.58 26.36 9.89
N VAL A 115 -6.47 27.34 9.97
CA VAL A 115 -7.88 27.13 10.35
C VAL A 115 -8.58 26.20 9.35
N ALA A 116 -8.38 26.39 8.04
CA ALA A 116 -8.97 25.51 7.03
C ALA A 116 -8.46 24.06 7.17
N THR A 117 -7.16 23.87 7.42
CA THR A 117 -6.57 22.54 7.64
C THR A 117 -7.09 21.90 8.92
N THR A 118 -7.20 22.68 10.00
CA THR A 118 -7.72 22.23 11.29
C THR A 118 -9.20 21.85 11.18
N VAL A 119 -10.04 22.68 10.57
CA VAL A 119 -11.47 22.40 10.37
C VAL A 119 -11.64 21.13 9.55
N VAL A 120 -10.93 20.99 8.42
CA VAL A 120 -10.97 19.76 7.60
C VAL A 120 -10.54 18.54 8.43
N GLY A 121 -9.49 18.65 9.23
CA GLY A 121 -9.03 17.57 10.11
C GLY A 121 -10.07 17.13 11.16
N PHE A 122 -10.90 18.05 11.65
CA PHE A 122 -11.93 17.76 12.66
C PHE A 122 -13.29 17.37 12.06
N THR A 123 -13.64 17.85 10.87
CA THR A 123 -14.96 17.61 10.26
C THR A 123 -14.95 16.51 9.20
N ALA A 124 -13.77 16.08 8.74
CA ALA A 124 -13.70 14.99 7.78
C ALA A 124 -14.25 13.69 8.41
N PRO A 125 -15.19 13.00 7.74
CA PRO A 125 -15.66 11.71 8.21
C PRO A 125 -14.47 10.75 8.29
N ARG A 126 -14.48 9.87 9.30
CA ARG A 126 -13.45 8.81 9.42
C ARG A 126 -13.44 8.02 8.12
N ALA A 127 -12.24 7.82 7.56
CA ALA A 127 -12.08 7.06 6.33
C ALA A 127 -12.80 5.70 6.49
N PRO A 128 -13.69 5.32 5.56
CA PRO A 128 -14.48 4.09 5.68
C PRO A 128 -13.63 2.82 5.59
N PHE A 129 -12.38 2.93 5.12
CA PHE A 129 -11.41 1.85 5.04
C PHE A 129 -10.12 2.28 5.72
N ASP A 130 -9.64 1.48 6.67
CA ASP A 130 -8.29 1.64 7.21
C ASP A 130 -7.27 1.08 6.21
N LEU A 131 -6.81 1.95 5.31
CA LEU A 131 -5.80 1.61 4.31
C LEU A 131 -4.46 1.19 4.94
N SER A 132 -4.21 1.57 6.20
CA SER A 132 -3.00 1.13 6.90
C SER A 132 -3.05 -0.36 7.25
N GLU A 133 -4.22 -0.87 7.64
CA GLU A 133 -4.43 -2.31 7.87
C GLU A 133 -4.37 -3.10 6.55
N ALA A 134 -5.01 -2.61 5.49
CA ALA A 134 -4.97 -3.26 4.18
C ALA A 134 -3.53 -3.31 3.62
N PHE A 135 -2.76 -2.22 3.78
CA PHE A 135 -1.35 -2.19 3.38
C PHE A 135 -0.48 -3.10 4.28
N ALA A 136 -0.72 -3.11 5.59
CA ALA A 136 -0.01 -3.99 6.52
C ALA A 136 -0.25 -5.47 6.18
N ALA A 137 -1.50 -5.86 5.87
CA ALA A 137 -1.85 -7.21 5.43
C ALA A 137 -1.15 -7.57 4.10
N ASN A 138 -1.05 -6.63 3.15
CA ASN A 138 -0.34 -6.84 1.89
C ASN A 138 1.15 -7.10 2.11
N VAL A 139 1.80 -6.26 2.92
CA VAL A 139 3.22 -6.39 3.24
C VAL A 139 3.49 -7.68 4.01
N ALA A 140 2.61 -8.04 4.96
CA ALA A 140 2.71 -9.29 5.70
C ALA A 140 2.59 -10.52 4.77
N LEU A 141 1.65 -10.51 3.83
CA LEU A 141 1.48 -11.57 2.84
C LEU A 141 2.69 -11.72 1.92
N GLU A 142 3.20 -10.63 1.36
CA GLU A 142 4.38 -10.68 0.49
C GLU A 142 5.61 -11.21 1.22
N ARG A 143 5.85 -10.72 2.46
CA ARG A 143 6.95 -11.21 3.30
C ARG A 143 6.80 -12.68 3.66
N GLY A 144 5.61 -13.10 4.12
CA GLY A 144 5.34 -14.48 4.50
C GLY A 144 5.50 -15.45 3.33
N LEU A 145 4.98 -15.12 2.15
CA LEU A 145 5.14 -15.95 0.95
C LEU A 145 6.60 -15.98 0.45
N ALA A 146 7.34 -14.88 0.55
CA ALA A 146 8.75 -14.84 0.19
C ALA A 146 9.60 -15.70 1.15
N GLU A 147 9.37 -15.58 2.46
CA GLU A 147 10.07 -16.38 3.47
C GLU A 147 9.73 -17.87 3.34
N PHE A 148 8.47 -18.20 3.05
CA PHE A 148 8.03 -19.56 2.74
C PHE A 148 8.78 -20.13 1.52
N SER A 149 8.78 -19.41 0.39
CA SER A 149 9.46 -19.81 -0.84
C SER A 149 10.96 -20.05 -0.61
N GLN A 150 11.63 -19.13 0.10
CA GLN A 150 13.04 -19.27 0.45
C GLN A 150 13.29 -20.51 1.31
N SER A 151 12.41 -20.79 2.27
CA SER A 151 12.56 -21.93 3.17
C SER A 151 12.39 -23.27 2.45
N VAL A 152 11.45 -23.35 1.49
CA VAL A 152 11.31 -24.51 0.62
C VAL A 152 12.54 -24.70 -0.28
N GLN A 153 13.08 -23.63 -0.86
CA GLN A 153 14.29 -23.71 -1.69
C GLN A 153 15.51 -24.24 -0.92
N VAL A 154 15.64 -23.85 0.37
CA VAL A 154 16.70 -24.37 1.25
C VAL A 154 16.53 -25.87 1.46
N LEU A 155 15.31 -26.35 1.73
CA LEU A 155 15.04 -27.80 1.87
C LEU A 155 15.36 -28.57 0.59
N GLU A 156 14.97 -28.03 -0.57
CA GLU A 156 15.28 -28.65 -1.86
C GLU A 156 16.78 -28.71 -2.14
N GLN A 157 17.53 -27.66 -1.74
CA GLN A 157 18.98 -27.65 -1.86
C GLN A 157 19.61 -28.70 -0.96
N GLU A 158 19.20 -28.77 0.30
CA GLU A 158 19.70 -29.76 1.26
C GLU A 158 19.41 -31.19 0.77
N ALA A 159 18.21 -31.43 0.25
CA ALA A 159 17.84 -32.72 -0.38
C ALA A 159 18.69 -33.05 -1.63
N ARG A 160 19.22 -32.05 -2.36
CA ARG A 160 20.20 -32.26 -3.43
C ARG A 160 21.58 -32.59 -2.87
N GLU A 161 22.00 -31.91 -1.80
CA GLU A 161 23.29 -32.15 -1.15
C GLU A 161 23.37 -33.56 -0.55
N VAL A 162 22.31 -34.03 0.11
CA VAL A 162 22.18 -35.42 0.60
C VAL A 162 22.29 -36.42 -0.55
N ARG A 163 21.53 -36.21 -1.64
CA ARG A 163 21.59 -37.10 -2.83
C ARG A 163 22.97 -37.14 -3.48
N SER A 164 23.72 -36.04 -3.42
CA SER A 164 25.08 -35.96 -3.93
C SER A 164 26.16 -36.47 -2.97
N GLY A 165 25.78 -36.87 -1.75
CA GLY A 165 26.69 -37.32 -0.69
C GLY A 165 27.48 -36.20 -0.01
N LYS A 166 27.15 -34.92 -0.27
CA LYS A 166 27.79 -33.76 0.38
C LYS A 166 27.35 -33.56 1.82
N LEU A 167 26.16 -34.05 2.16
CA LEU A 167 25.57 -34.01 3.49
C LEU A 167 25.14 -35.44 3.87
N GLY A 168 25.46 -35.87 5.09
CA GLY A 168 25.06 -37.20 5.57
C GLY A 168 23.55 -37.28 5.83
N GLU A 169 22.94 -38.44 5.57
CA GLU A 169 21.49 -38.64 5.82
C GLU A 169 21.12 -38.41 7.30
N LEU A 170 21.97 -38.86 8.24
CA LEU A 170 21.76 -38.64 9.68
C LEU A 170 21.87 -37.17 10.08
N GLU A 171 22.82 -36.44 9.49
CA GLU A 171 22.99 -35.01 9.75
C GLU A 171 21.81 -34.20 9.19
N ALA A 172 21.34 -34.55 7.98
CA ALA A 172 20.16 -33.94 7.40
C ALA A 172 18.90 -34.20 8.23
N ASP A 173 18.74 -35.41 8.76
CA ASP A 173 17.63 -35.77 9.64
C ASP A 173 17.65 -34.99 10.97
N GLU A 174 18.83 -34.77 11.55
CA GLU A 174 18.98 -33.93 12.75
C GLU A 174 18.65 -32.45 12.44
N ARG A 175 19.17 -31.91 11.33
CA ARG A 175 18.90 -30.54 10.88
C ARG A 175 17.43 -30.31 10.53
N SER A 176 16.76 -31.30 9.97
CA SER A 176 15.31 -31.29 9.73
C SER A 176 14.55 -30.90 11.00
N ARG A 177 14.86 -31.53 12.14
CA ARG A 177 14.21 -31.28 13.42
C ARG A 177 14.71 -30.03 14.14
N GLN A 178 16.02 -29.77 14.14
CA GLN A 178 16.59 -28.69 14.96
C GLN A 178 16.60 -27.33 14.26
N VAL A 179 16.70 -27.30 12.93
CA VAL A 179 16.83 -26.07 12.14
C VAL A 179 15.55 -25.75 11.38
N HIS A 180 15.05 -26.73 10.62
CA HIS A 180 13.96 -26.48 9.68
C HIS A 180 12.59 -26.49 10.35
N ALA A 181 12.28 -27.47 11.21
CA ALA A 181 10.99 -27.52 11.90
C ALA A 181 10.65 -26.23 12.69
N PRO A 182 11.54 -25.64 13.52
CA PRO A 182 11.25 -24.38 14.21
C PRO A 182 11.05 -23.19 13.26
N ARG A 183 11.71 -23.21 12.10
CA ARG A 183 11.52 -22.18 11.06
C ARG A 183 10.12 -22.26 10.46
N PHE A 184 9.63 -23.47 10.18
CA PHE A 184 8.27 -23.68 9.69
C PHE A 184 7.20 -23.37 10.74
N VAL A 185 7.46 -23.59 12.04
CA VAL A 185 6.58 -23.12 13.13
C VAL A 185 6.37 -21.60 13.06
N ARG A 186 7.46 -20.83 12.89
CA ARG A 186 7.36 -19.36 12.76
C ARG A 186 6.62 -18.94 11.49
N LEU A 187 6.88 -19.62 10.37
CA LEU A 187 6.17 -19.36 9.11
C LEU A 187 4.67 -19.61 9.23
N VAL A 188 4.27 -20.72 9.84
CA VAL A 188 2.86 -21.03 10.09
C VAL A 188 2.21 -19.95 10.94
N ALA A 189 2.87 -19.49 11.99
CA ALA A 189 2.39 -18.40 12.84
C ALA A 189 2.26 -17.06 12.09
N GLN A 190 3.23 -16.72 11.24
CA GLN A 190 3.18 -15.51 10.42
C GLN A 190 2.05 -15.57 9.37
N LEU A 191 1.93 -16.70 8.66
CA LEU A 191 0.94 -16.87 7.60
C LEU A 191 -0.48 -16.90 8.15
N SER A 192 -0.71 -17.56 9.30
CA SER A 192 -2.02 -17.63 9.94
C SER A 192 -2.47 -16.30 10.55
N ALA A 193 -1.55 -15.40 10.89
CA ALA A 193 -1.85 -14.08 11.41
C ALA A 193 -2.32 -13.07 10.34
N ILE A 194 -2.19 -13.41 9.05
CA ILE A 194 -2.59 -12.52 7.96
C ILE A 194 -4.13 -12.56 7.82
N ALA A 195 -4.78 -11.44 8.16
CA ALA A 195 -6.20 -11.25 7.93
C ALA A 195 -6.43 -10.61 6.55
N LEU A 196 -7.04 -11.35 5.63
CA LEU A 196 -7.50 -10.83 4.34
C LEU A 196 -9.00 -10.51 4.37
N PRO A 197 -9.46 -9.50 3.61
CA PRO A 197 -10.90 -9.24 3.46
C PRO A 197 -11.67 -10.45 2.92
N VAL A 198 -12.97 -10.51 3.26
CA VAL A 198 -13.89 -11.50 2.70
C VAL A 198 -13.91 -11.36 1.18
N ASN A 199 -13.69 -12.47 0.46
CA ASN A 199 -13.56 -12.55 -1.00
C ASN A 199 -12.26 -11.97 -1.60
N ASP A 200 -11.18 -11.81 -0.82
CA ASP A 200 -9.87 -11.44 -1.39
C ASP A 200 -9.37 -12.54 -2.36
N PRO A 201 -9.02 -12.20 -3.62
CA PRO A 201 -8.57 -13.18 -4.61
C PRO A 201 -7.27 -13.90 -4.24
N ARG A 202 -6.55 -13.42 -3.22
CA ARG A 202 -5.31 -14.02 -2.71
C ARG A 202 -5.55 -15.03 -1.60
N ALA A 203 -6.74 -15.07 -1.01
CA ALA A 203 -7.05 -16.01 0.07
C ALA A 203 -6.76 -17.48 -0.31
N PRO A 204 -7.14 -17.98 -1.51
CA PRO A 204 -6.85 -19.37 -1.88
C PRO A 204 -5.35 -19.69 -1.95
N LEU A 205 -4.51 -18.69 -2.29
CA LEU A 205 -3.06 -18.85 -2.34
C LEU A 205 -2.46 -18.87 -0.92
N LEU A 206 -2.92 -17.97 -0.04
CA LEU A 206 -2.53 -17.95 1.36
C LEU A 206 -2.90 -19.26 2.06
N ASP A 207 -4.12 -19.75 1.85
CA ASP A 207 -4.60 -21.01 2.42
C ASP A 207 -3.76 -22.20 1.96
N ALA A 208 -3.45 -22.26 0.66
CA ALA A 208 -2.61 -23.33 0.12
C ALA A 208 -1.17 -23.26 0.67
N ALA A 209 -0.58 -22.06 0.76
CA ALA A 209 0.76 -21.88 1.31
C ALA A 209 0.82 -22.22 2.81
N LEU A 210 -0.18 -21.78 3.59
CA LEU A 210 -0.31 -22.12 5.00
C LEU A 210 -0.45 -23.63 5.18
N ARG A 211 -1.25 -24.30 4.36
CA ARG A 211 -1.42 -25.75 4.43
C ARG A 211 -0.13 -26.49 4.11
N VAL A 212 0.61 -26.09 3.07
CA VAL A 212 1.92 -26.67 2.77
C VAL A 212 2.91 -26.44 3.90
N ALA A 213 2.94 -25.23 4.49
CA ALA A 213 3.80 -24.93 5.62
C ALA A 213 3.48 -25.80 6.85
N GLN A 214 2.20 -26.05 7.14
CA GLN A 214 1.78 -26.96 8.22
C GLN A 214 2.21 -28.40 7.98
N LEU A 215 2.03 -28.90 6.75
CA LEU A 215 2.44 -30.26 6.37
C LEU A 215 3.96 -30.44 6.44
N LEU A 216 4.72 -29.48 5.93
CA LEU A 216 6.17 -29.48 6.04
C LEU A 216 6.62 -29.38 7.49
N GLN A 217 6.00 -28.53 8.31
CA GLN A 217 6.28 -28.47 9.75
C GLN A 217 6.11 -29.86 10.40
N GLU A 218 5.02 -30.56 10.09
CA GLU A 218 4.74 -31.89 10.63
C GLU A 218 5.79 -32.92 10.20
N THR A 219 6.11 -32.98 8.90
CA THR A 219 7.13 -33.89 8.36
C THR A 219 8.52 -33.60 8.93
N LEU A 220 8.91 -32.32 9.00
CA LEU A 220 10.24 -31.93 9.48
C LEU A 220 10.43 -32.20 10.98
N ALA A 221 9.34 -32.08 11.76
CA ALA A 221 9.33 -32.37 13.19
C ALA A 221 9.18 -33.87 13.51
N MET A 222 8.86 -34.70 12.53
CA MET A 222 8.61 -36.13 12.72
C MET A 222 9.88 -36.84 13.17
N GLU A 223 9.77 -37.64 14.23
CA GLU A 223 10.89 -38.45 14.71
C GLU A 223 11.24 -39.55 13.70
N SER A 224 12.53 -39.91 13.67
CA SER A 224 13.04 -40.99 12.85
C SER A 224 13.58 -42.12 13.74
N ARG A 225 13.51 -43.35 13.25
CA ARG A 225 14.24 -44.50 13.78
C ARG A 225 15.36 -44.83 12.83
N ILE A 226 16.50 -45.25 13.37
CA ILE A 226 17.63 -45.68 12.55
C ILE A 226 17.45 -47.16 12.20
N VAL A 227 17.28 -47.46 10.91
CA VAL A 227 17.19 -48.82 10.36
C VAL A 227 18.29 -48.95 9.30
N ASP A 228 19.18 -49.92 9.46
CA ASP A 228 20.33 -50.13 8.56
C ASP A 228 21.20 -48.88 8.33
N GLY A 229 21.37 -48.07 9.40
CA GLY A 229 22.15 -46.83 9.36
C GLY A 229 21.44 -45.65 8.70
N LYS A 230 20.17 -45.80 8.29
CA LYS A 230 19.37 -44.77 7.65
C LYS A 230 18.22 -44.29 8.53
N PRO A 231 17.90 -42.98 8.53
CA PRO A 231 16.74 -42.45 9.23
C PRO A 231 15.46 -42.84 8.47
N VAL A 232 14.55 -43.52 9.15
CA VAL A 232 13.22 -43.88 8.65
C VAL A 232 12.18 -43.30 9.60
N SER A 233 11.15 -42.63 9.07
CA SER A 233 10.08 -42.04 9.88
C SER A 233 9.45 -43.07 10.85
N VAL A 234 9.15 -42.63 12.09
CA VAL A 234 8.41 -43.44 13.08
C VAL A 234 6.98 -43.77 12.65
N ASP A 235 6.40 -42.98 11.72
CA ASP A 235 5.08 -43.17 11.13
C ASP A 235 5.14 -43.03 9.59
N PRO A 236 5.56 -44.10 8.88
CA PRO A 236 5.67 -44.09 7.43
C PRO A 236 4.32 -43.86 6.72
N ALA A 237 3.21 -44.31 7.32
CA ALA A 237 1.89 -44.15 6.73
C ALA A 237 1.46 -42.67 6.72
N ARG A 238 1.68 -41.96 7.83
CA ARG A 238 1.41 -40.52 7.91
C ARG A 238 2.35 -39.73 7.00
N SER A 239 3.64 -40.06 6.96
CA SER A 239 4.60 -39.42 6.04
C SER A 239 4.15 -39.55 4.59
N ALA A 240 3.76 -40.75 4.14
CA ALA A 240 3.28 -40.98 2.78
C ALA A 240 1.97 -40.23 2.47
N ALA A 241 1.07 -40.11 3.45
CA ALA A 241 -0.15 -39.33 3.31
C ALA A 241 0.14 -37.83 3.14
N ILE A 242 1.10 -37.29 3.90
CA ILE A 242 1.56 -35.91 3.78
C ILE A 242 2.16 -35.67 2.38
N ASP A 243 3.02 -36.55 1.90
CA ASP A 243 3.63 -36.43 0.56
C ASP A 243 2.58 -36.38 -0.56
N ALA A 244 1.55 -37.23 -0.47
CA ALA A 244 0.44 -37.24 -1.41
C ALA A 244 -0.37 -35.92 -1.38
N GLU A 245 -0.56 -35.33 -0.20
CA GLU A 245 -1.25 -34.05 -0.04
C GLU A 245 -0.41 -32.88 -0.57
N LEU A 246 0.89 -32.85 -0.28
CA LEU A 246 1.84 -31.86 -0.80
C LEU A 246 1.87 -31.85 -2.33
N ALA A 247 1.87 -33.01 -2.98
CA ALA A 247 1.84 -33.11 -4.44
C ALA A 247 0.57 -32.48 -5.05
N ARG A 248 -0.59 -32.67 -4.41
CA ARG A 248 -1.86 -32.05 -4.84
C ARG A 248 -1.82 -30.53 -4.66
N LEU A 249 -1.36 -30.06 -3.51
CA LEU A 249 -1.28 -28.62 -3.19
C LEU A 249 -0.29 -27.88 -4.08
N ASN A 250 0.85 -28.49 -4.42
CA ASN A 250 1.81 -27.87 -5.34
C ASN A 250 1.18 -27.59 -6.72
N THR A 251 0.39 -28.53 -7.24
CA THR A 251 -0.34 -28.35 -8.50
C THR A 251 -1.34 -27.19 -8.41
N GLN A 252 -2.01 -27.05 -7.27
CA GLN A 252 -2.93 -25.94 -7.00
C GLN A 252 -2.21 -24.59 -6.91
N ILE A 253 -1.09 -24.51 -6.18
CA ILE A 253 -0.30 -23.27 -6.02
C ILE A 253 0.22 -22.79 -7.38
N VAL A 254 0.77 -23.68 -8.21
CA VAL A 254 1.25 -23.33 -9.56
C VAL A 254 0.12 -22.76 -10.42
N ARG A 255 -1.07 -23.36 -10.37
CA ARG A 255 -2.25 -22.86 -11.09
C ARG A 255 -2.68 -21.47 -10.60
N LEU A 256 -2.75 -21.27 -9.29
CA LEU A 256 -3.13 -19.98 -8.69
C LEU A 256 -2.10 -18.88 -8.98
N ALA A 257 -0.81 -19.22 -8.95
CA ALA A 257 0.26 -18.29 -9.30
C ALA A 257 0.22 -17.85 -10.77
N ALA A 258 -0.12 -18.77 -11.68
CA ALA A 258 -0.26 -18.47 -13.11
C ALA A 258 -1.40 -17.48 -13.40
N GLN A 259 -2.51 -17.57 -12.63
CA GLN A 259 -3.68 -16.70 -12.78
C GLN A 259 -3.43 -15.24 -12.31
N ARG A 260 -2.36 -14.98 -11.53
CA ARG A 260 -2.00 -13.61 -11.08
C ARG A 260 -1.19 -12.80 -12.09
N LYS A 261 -0.62 -13.40 -13.15
CA LYS A 261 0.15 -12.63 -14.14
C LYS A 261 -0.83 -11.82 -15.01
N PRO A 262 -0.69 -10.48 -15.10
CA PRO A 262 -1.52 -9.70 -16.02
C PRO A 262 -1.25 -10.15 -17.47
N PRO A 263 -2.26 -10.11 -18.35
CA PRO A 263 -2.03 -10.34 -19.77
C PRO A 263 -0.99 -9.34 -20.29
N ARG A 264 -0.02 -9.85 -21.05
CA ARG A 264 1.03 -9.06 -21.71
C ARG A 264 0.46 -8.12 -22.75
#